data_AF-L0JTL9-F1
#
_entry.id   AF-L0JTL9-F1
#
_cell.length_a   1.000
_cell.length_b   1.000
_cell.length_c   1.000
_cell.angle_alpha   90.00
_cell.angle_beta   90.00
_cell.angle_gamma   90.00
#
_symmetry.space_group_name_H-M   'P 1'
#
loop_
_entity.id
_entity.type
_entity.pdbx_description
1 polymer ?
#
loop_
_entity_poly.entity_id
_entity_poly.type
_entity_poly.pdbx_seq_one_letter_code
_entity_poly.pdbx_strand_id
1 'polypeptide(L)'
;MEIGDVREVTTGDCSDLYYVDTGMYETGGYGSVYIVDDERPAIVDTGIGTNYERILEALEEVGIASEDLEVIAVTHIHLDHAGGAGFLAEACPNADVYVHPIGTDHLADPSRLVAGTKAAVGDQWQYYVEPKPVPEERLVEIEDGDAIDLGDHELRVHETPGHAPHQVIFEDPANDAVFTADAAGIWVPEREEIRETSPPSNFHLERCLEDVETLKAIDPDVLCYAHFGPRYVGDDAESALEAYATVLDEWVGDVETKREELENDDAVVDHFASRSDLGDAWGEHKAGAEAAMNVRGVLGYLDHRD
;
A
#
# COMPACT_ATOMS: atom_id res chain seq x y z
N MET A 1 -0.95 -17.96 2.94
CA MET A 1 -1.17 -17.88 1.48
C MET A 1 0.15 -18.22 0.82
N GLU A 2 0.16 -19.03 -0.23
CA GLU A 2 1.40 -19.27 -1.01
C GLU A 2 1.57 -18.15 -2.05
N ILE A 3 2.81 -17.89 -2.43
CA ILE A 3 3.14 -16.87 -3.44
C ILE A 3 2.49 -17.25 -4.78
N GLY A 4 1.76 -16.30 -5.37
CA GLY A 4 1.01 -16.48 -6.61
C GLY A 4 -0.39 -17.06 -6.41
N ASP A 5 -0.80 -17.42 -5.18
CA ASP A 5 -2.19 -17.79 -4.92
C ASP A 5 -3.11 -16.62 -5.30
N VAL A 6 -4.21 -16.93 -6.00
CA VAL A 6 -5.34 -16.02 -6.18
C VAL A 6 -6.41 -16.38 -5.16
N ARG A 7 -6.99 -15.38 -4.51
CA ARG A 7 -8.04 -15.57 -3.51
C ARG A 7 -9.16 -14.58 -3.70
N GLU A 8 -10.37 -15.08 -3.55
CA GLU A 8 -11.57 -14.27 -3.49
C GLU A 8 -11.64 -13.50 -2.17
N VAL A 9 -12.14 -12.27 -2.23
CA VAL A 9 -12.53 -11.45 -1.08
C VAL A 9 -14.05 -11.39 -1.07
N THR A 10 -14.67 -12.34 -0.39
CA THR A 10 -16.14 -12.46 -0.40
C THR A 10 -16.75 -11.47 0.58
N THR A 11 -17.54 -10.53 0.09
CA THR A 11 -18.36 -9.63 0.91
C THR A 11 -19.84 -9.87 0.61
N GLY A 12 -20.60 -10.25 1.64
CA GLY A 12 -21.99 -10.67 1.46
C GLY A 12 -22.14 -11.84 0.46
N ASP A 13 -22.78 -11.56 -0.69
CA ASP A 13 -23.01 -12.50 -1.79
C ASP A 13 -22.16 -12.17 -3.06
N CYS A 14 -21.28 -11.15 -3.00
CA CYS A 14 -20.44 -10.73 -4.11
C CYS A 14 -19.18 -11.61 -4.23
N SER A 15 -18.79 -11.95 -5.46
CA SER A 15 -17.65 -12.83 -5.78
C SER A 15 -16.84 -12.28 -6.95
N ASP A 16 -16.76 -10.96 -7.06
CA ASP A 16 -16.10 -10.18 -8.13
C ASP A 16 -14.82 -9.50 -7.65
N LEU A 17 -14.50 -9.59 -6.35
CA LEU A 17 -13.27 -9.09 -5.77
C LEU A 17 -12.28 -10.22 -5.47
N TYR A 18 -11.05 -10.05 -5.93
CA TYR A 18 -9.96 -11.01 -5.74
C TYR A 18 -8.68 -10.28 -5.32
N TYR A 19 -7.71 -11.04 -4.83
CA TYR A 19 -6.34 -10.57 -4.66
C TYR A 19 -5.32 -11.68 -4.92
N VAL A 20 -4.14 -11.26 -5.36
CA VAL A 20 -3.00 -12.13 -5.62
C VAL A 20 -1.82 -11.75 -4.74
N ASP A 21 -1.14 -12.77 -4.19
CA ASP A 21 0.16 -12.58 -3.54
C ASP A 21 1.27 -12.49 -4.60
N THR A 22 1.82 -11.30 -4.77
CA THR A 22 2.89 -11.01 -5.73
C THR A 22 4.24 -11.64 -5.34
N GLY A 23 4.39 -12.14 -4.11
CA GLY A 23 5.65 -12.64 -3.58
C GLY A 23 6.68 -11.53 -3.33
N MET A 24 6.19 -10.36 -2.90
CA MET A 24 7.02 -9.21 -2.57
C MET A 24 8.07 -9.59 -1.50
N TYR A 25 9.33 -9.23 -1.76
CA TYR A 25 10.49 -9.61 -0.92
C TYR A 25 10.64 -11.12 -0.67
N GLU A 26 10.15 -11.96 -1.59
CA GLU A 26 10.14 -13.43 -1.42
C GLU A 26 9.41 -13.88 -0.13
N THR A 27 8.51 -13.04 0.39
CA THR A 27 7.76 -13.27 1.63
C THR A 27 6.30 -13.56 1.27
N GLY A 28 5.82 -14.76 1.59
CA GLY A 28 4.43 -15.15 1.33
C GLY A 28 3.43 -14.25 2.05
N GLY A 29 2.37 -13.88 1.35
CA GLY A 29 1.32 -12.95 1.76
C GLY A 29 1.70 -11.47 1.73
N TYR A 30 2.98 -11.11 1.65
CA TYR A 30 3.40 -9.74 1.98
C TYR A 30 2.90 -8.68 0.97
N GLY A 31 2.81 -9.00 -0.32
CA GLY A 31 2.40 -8.02 -1.33
C GLY A 31 1.12 -8.43 -2.01
N SER A 32 0.02 -7.78 -1.69
CA SER A 32 -1.31 -8.04 -2.24
C SER A 32 -1.64 -7.03 -3.34
N VAL A 33 -2.05 -7.53 -4.50
CA VAL A 33 -2.66 -6.72 -5.57
C VAL A 33 -4.08 -7.21 -5.74
N TYR A 34 -5.03 -6.27 -5.73
CA TYR A 34 -6.45 -6.60 -5.81
C TYR A 34 -6.94 -6.51 -7.25
N ILE A 35 -7.95 -7.31 -7.58
CA ILE A 35 -8.60 -7.37 -8.89
C ILE A 35 -10.11 -7.21 -8.67
N VAL A 36 -10.73 -6.26 -9.35
CA VAL A 36 -12.18 -6.08 -9.41
C VAL A 36 -12.65 -6.53 -10.79
N ASP A 37 -13.46 -7.59 -10.83
CA ASP A 37 -14.03 -8.18 -12.04
C ASP A 37 -15.40 -7.57 -12.34
N ASP A 38 -15.44 -6.60 -13.26
CA ASP A 38 -16.63 -5.87 -13.67
C ASP A 38 -16.58 -5.54 -15.17
N GLU A 39 -17.55 -4.77 -15.70
CA GLU A 39 -17.61 -4.34 -17.10
C GLU A 39 -16.30 -3.68 -17.58
N ARG A 40 -15.64 -2.94 -16.70
CA ARG A 40 -14.28 -2.41 -16.87
C ARG A 40 -13.37 -3.00 -15.80
N PRO A 41 -12.70 -4.13 -16.06
CA PRO A 41 -11.86 -4.79 -15.07
C PRO A 41 -10.75 -3.87 -14.56
N ALA A 42 -10.53 -3.92 -13.25
CA ALA A 42 -9.58 -3.07 -12.56
C ALA A 42 -8.61 -3.86 -11.70
N ILE A 43 -7.41 -3.32 -11.52
CA ILE A 43 -6.51 -3.71 -10.43
C ILE A 43 -6.20 -2.54 -9.52
N VAL A 44 -5.98 -2.81 -8.24
CA VAL A 44 -5.50 -1.84 -7.26
C VAL A 44 -4.08 -2.22 -6.81
N ASP A 45 -3.16 -1.28 -7.01
CA ASP A 45 -1.71 -1.42 -6.89
C ASP A 45 -1.07 -2.47 -7.81
N THR A 46 0.26 -2.52 -7.82
CA THR A 46 1.07 -3.22 -8.83
C THR A 46 2.32 -3.90 -8.26
N GLY A 47 2.57 -3.79 -6.96
CA GLY A 47 3.74 -4.39 -6.29
C GLY A 47 5.08 -3.75 -6.68
N ILE A 48 6.17 -4.43 -6.32
CA ILE A 48 7.57 -4.02 -6.61
C ILE A 48 8.04 -4.26 -8.06
N GLY A 49 7.15 -4.70 -8.95
CA GLY A 49 7.42 -4.96 -10.37
C GLY A 49 8.15 -6.26 -10.72
N THR A 50 8.95 -6.85 -9.83
CA THR A 50 9.77 -8.06 -10.15
C THR A 50 8.97 -9.30 -10.53
N ASN A 51 7.68 -9.37 -10.14
CA ASN A 51 6.79 -10.50 -10.38
C ASN A 51 5.44 -10.06 -10.96
N TYR A 52 5.42 -9.01 -11.78
CA TYR A 52 4.19 -8.49 -12.37
C TYR A 52 3.45 -9.53 -13.20
N GLU A 53 4.15 -10.54 -13.74
CA GLU A 53 3.55 -11.66 -14.47
C GLU A 53 2.56 -12.46 -13.63
N ARG A 54 2.72 -12.51 -12.29
CA ARG A 54 1.74 -13.16 -11.40
C ARG A 54 0.40 -12.44 -11.38
N ILE A 55 0.40 -11.12 -11.58
CA ILE A 55 -0.83 -10.34 -11.70
C ILE A 55 -1.51 -10.68 -13.02
N LEU A 56 -0.75 -10.85 -14.10
CA LEU A 56 -1.29 -11.29 -15.40
C LEU A 56 -1.86 -12.72 -15.35
N GLU A 57 -1.17 -13.64 -14.66
CA GLU A 57 -1.64 -15.00 -14.42
C GLU A 57 -2.92 -15.00 -13.57
N ALA A 58 -2.99 -14.13 -12.55
CA ALA A 58 -4.18 -13.98 -11.73
C ALA A 58 -5.38 -13.44 -12.49
N LEU A 59 -5.18 -12.43 -13.36
CA LEU A 59 -6.21 -11.94 -14.26
C LEU A 59 -6.74 -13.06 -15.16
N GLU A 60 -5.84 -13.86 -15.76
CA GLU A 60 -6.24 -15.01 -16.59
C GLU A 60 -7.02 -16.06 -15.77
N GLU A 61 -6.62 -16.33 -14.52
CA GLU A 61 -7.29 -17.30 -13.64
C GLU A 61 -8.73 -16.89 -13.31
N VAL A 62 -8.99 -15.60 -13.12
CA VAL A 62 -10.35 -15.07 -12.88
C VAL A 62 -11.12 -14.79 -14.18
N GLY A 63 -10.51 -15.02 -15.35
CA GLY A 63 -11.17 -14.94 -16.66
C GLY A 63 -11.06 -13.59 -17.37
N ILE A 64 -10.19 -12.69 -16.90
CA ILE A 64 -9.91 -11.39 -17.52
C ILE A 64 -8.67 -11.53 -18.41
N ALA A 65 -8.81 -11.31 -19.73
CA ALA A 65 -7.64 -11.26 -20.59
C ALA A 65 -6.85 -9.96 -20.35
N SER A 66 -5.54 -9.97 -20.59
CA SER A 66 -4.72 -8.75 -20.44
C SER A 66 -5.16 -7.59 -21.35
N GLU A 67 -5.79 -7.90 -22.49
CA GLU A 67 -6.39 -6.89 -23.37
C GLU A 67 -7.73 -6.35 -22.88
N ASP A 68 -8.39 -7.04 -21.94
CA ASP A 68 -9.66 -6.62 -21.35
C ASP A 68 -9.47 -5.78 -20.08
N LEU A 69 -8.28 -5.78 -19.46
CA LEU A 69 -7.98 -4.90 -18.33
C LEU A 69 -8.04 -3.43 -18.79
N GLU A 70 -8.86 -2.62 -18.11
CA GLU A 70 -9.06 -1.21 -18.44
C GLU A 70 -8.50 -0.24 -17.40
N VAL A 71 -8.38 -0.66 -16.13
CA VAL A 71 -8.02 0.23 -15.03
C VAL A 71 -6.85 -0.34 -14.22
N ILE A 72 -5.79 0.44 -14.07
CA ILE A 72 -4.71 0.23 -13.09
C ILE A 72 -4.76 1.39 -12.11
N ALA A 73 -5.41 1.20 -10.97
CA ALA A 73 -5.54 2.20 -9.92
C ALA A 73 -4.37 2.09 -8.95
N VAL A 74 -3.57 3.15 -8.82
CA VAL A 74 -2.41 3.17 -7.91
C VAL A 74 -2.76 4.01 -6.69
N THR A 75 -2.67 3.42 -5.50
CA THR A 75 -2.98 4.11 -4.24
C THR A 75 -1.98 5.23 -3.97
N HIS A 76 -0.70 4.97 -4.22
CA HIS A 76 0.37 5.94 -4.10
C HIS A 76 1.65 5.48 -4.82
N ILE A 77 2.58 6.41 -5.09
CA ILE A 77 3.74 6.15 -5.96
C ILE A 77 4.97 5.51 -5.28
N HIS A 78 4.87 5.04 -4.04
CA HIS A 78 5.95 4.24 -3.48
C HIS A 78 6.14 2.98 -4.34
N LEU A 79 7.39 2.57 -4.57
CA LEU A 79 7.70 1.56 -5.59
C LEU A 79 7.27 0.14 -5.22
N ASP A 80 6.87 -0.10 -3.98
CA ASP A 80 6.19 -1.31 -3.55
C ASP A 80 4.69 -1.34 -3.88
N HIS A 81 4.10 -0.22 -4.27
CA HIS A 81 2.73 -0.12 -4.77
C HIS A 81 2.69 0.13 -6.28
N ALA A 82 3.53 1.04 -6.77
CA ALA A 82 3.53 1.51 -8.16
C ALA A 82 4.67 0.93 -9.03
N GLY A 83 5.53 0.07 -8.48
CA GLY A 83 6.71 -0.43 -9.17
C GLY A 83 6.40 -1.27 -10.43
N GLY A 84 5.24 -1.93 -10.45
CA GLY A 84 4.76 -2.71 -11.57
C GLY A 84 4.00 -1.92 -12.65
N ALA A 85 3.60 -0.67 -12.38
CA ALA A 85 2.65 0.07 -13.23
C ALA A 85 3.08 0.15 -14.70
N GLY A 86 4.34 0.51 -14.98
CA GLY A 86 4.82 0.57 -16.37
C GLY A 86 4.90 -0.79 -17.07
N PHE A 87 5.17 -1.88 -16.33
CA PHE A 87 5.19 -3.23 -16.89
C PHE A 87 3.78 -3.72 -17.24
N LEU A 88 2.84 -3.52 -16.32
CA LEU A 88 1.44 -3.89 -16.50
C LEU A 88 0.79 -3.06 -17.60
N ALA A 89 1.04 -1.76 -17.63
CA ALA A 89 0.56 -0.93 -18.71
C ALA A 89 1.15 -1.40 -20.06
N GLU A 90 2.43 -1.77 -20.17
CA GLU A 90 2.96 -2.35 -21.42
C GLU A 90 2.27 -3.68 -21.81
N ALA A 91 1.95 -4.53 -20.84
CA ALA A 91 1.32 -5.84 -21.06
C ALA A 91 -0.19 -5.78 -21.32
N CYS A 92 -0.88 -4.77 -20.77
CA CYS A 92 -2.31 -4.55 -20.86
C CYS A 92 -2.57 -3.27 -21.69
N PRO A 93 -2.66 -3.39 -23.03
CA PRO A 93 -2.59 -2.24 -23.93
C PRO A 93 -3.80 -1.29 -23.85
N ASN A 94 -4.92 -1.75 -23.29
CA ASN A 94 -6.15 -0.97 -23.13
C ASN A 94 -6.32 -0.40 -21.71
N ALA A 95 -5.37 -0.68 -20.80
CA ALA A 95 -5.43 -0.18 -19.44
C ALA A 95 -4.84 1.23 -19.31
N ASP A 96 -5.60 2.11 -18.67
CA ASP A 96 -5.12 3.41 -18.19
C ASP A 96 -4.66 3.31 -16.73
N VAL A 97 -3.66 4.10 -16.37
CA VAL A 97 -3.08 4.15 -15.02
C VAL A 97 -3.60 5.38 -14.30
N TYR A 98 -4.41 5.16 -13.26
CA TYR A 98 -5.01 6.19 -12.44
C TYR A 98 -4.10 6.49 -11.25
N VAL A 99 -3.72 7.76 -11.09
CA VAL A 99 -2.73 8.18 -10.10
C VAL A 99 -3.03 9.60 -9.59
N HIS A 100 -2.70 9.86 -8.33
CA HIS A 100 -2.74 11.21 -7.78
C HIS A 100 -1.83 12.18 -8.58
N PRO A 101 -2.22 13.45 -8.84
CA PRO A 101 -1.46 14.42 -9.67
C PRO A 101 0.02 14.59 -9.28
N ILE A 102 0.34 14.52 -7.99
CA ILE A 102 1.74 14.58 -7.49
C ILE A 102 2.59 13.44 -8.11
N GLY A 103 1.98 12.30 -8.41
CA GLY A 103 2.63 11.11 -8.94
C GLY A 103 2.74 11.02 -10.46
N THR A 104 1.99 11.81 -11.22
CA THR A 104 1.90 11.73 -12.69
C THR A 104 3.28 11.81 -13.36
N ASP A 105 4.02 12.90 -13.10
CA ASP A 105 5.36 13.11 -13.67
C ASP A 105 6.35 12.02 -13.24
N HIS A 106 6.15 11.46 -12.05
CA HIS A 106 7.01 10.42 -11.49
C HIS A 106 6.76 9.05 -12.12
N LEU A 107 5.53 8.72 -12.53
CA LEU A 107 5.27 7.51 -13.30
C LEU A 107 5.66 7.64 -14.77
N ALA A 108 5.57 8.85 -15.33
CA ALA A 108 6.07 9.15 -16.67
C ALA A 108 7.61 9.08 -16.75
N ASP A 109 8.32 9.58 -15.72
CA ASP A 109 9.77 9.45 -15.56
C ASP A 109 10.13 8.99 -14.13
N PRO A 110 10.33 7.68 -13.91
CA PRO A 110 10.56 7.13 -12.59
C PRO A 110 11.98 7.33 -12.06
N SER A 111 12.87 8.04 -12.79
CA SER A 111 14.26 8.22 -12.39
C SER A 111 14.42 8.81 -10.99
N ARG A 112 13.55 9.75 -10.60
CA ARG A 112 13.54 10.35 -9.26
C ARG A 112 13.02 9.39 -8.19
N LEU A 113 11.96 8.63 -8.48
CA LEU A 113 11.42 7.62 -7.56
C LEU A 113 12.44 6.52 -7.29
N VAL A 114 13.13 6.06 -8.32
CA VAL A 114 14.20 5.06 -8.19
C VAL A 114 15.32 5.56 -7.30
N ALA A 115 15.75 6.81 -7.48
CA ALA A 115 16.80 7.40 -6.65
C ALA A 115 16.37 7.54 -5.17
N GLY A 116 15.14 8.02 -4.93
CA GLY A 116 14.58 8.14 -3.58
C GLY A 116 14.41 6.79 -2.89
N THR A 117 13.82 5.82 -3.58
CA THR A 117 13.60 4.46 -3.05
C THR A 117 14.92 3.79 -2.70
N LYS A 118 15.93 3.82 -3.60
CA LYS A 118 17.27 3.28 -3.31
C LYS A 118 17.89 3.87 -2.04
N ALA A 119 17.66 5.16 -1.77
CA ALA A 119 18.14 5.81 -0.56
C ALA A 119 17.38 5.36 0.70
N ALA A 120 16.07 5.15 0.60
CA ALA A 120 15.21 4.73 1.71
C ALA A 120 15.39 3.25 2.08
N VAL A 121 15.37 2.36 1.09
CA VAL A 121 15.32 0.90 1.30
C VAL A 121 16.71 0.25 1.38
N GLY A 122 17.76 0.95 0.94
CA GLY A 122 19.14 0.48 1.02
C GLY A 122 19.38 -0.85 0.29
N ASP A 123 19.83 -1.87 1.01
CA ASP A 123 20.13 -3.20 0.44
C ASP A 123 18.88 -3.99 0.05
N GLN A 124 17.69 -3.63 0.55
CA GLN A 124 16.42 -4.22 0.12
C GLN A 124 16.11 -3.91 -1.34
N TRP A 125 16.80 -2.93 -1.95
CA TRP A 125 16.72 -2.65 -3.39
C TRP A 125 16.97 -3.91 -4.24
N GLN A 126 17.71 -4.90 -3.72
CA GLN A 126 17.95 -6.17 -4.42
C GLN A 126 16.69 -6.93 -4.83
N TYR A 127 15.55 -6.67 -4.16
CA TYR A 127 14.27 -7.29 -4.48
C TYR A 127 13.47 -6.52 -5.54
N TYR A 128 13.76 -5.23 -5.72
CA TYR A 128 13.08 -4.37 -6.68
C TYR A 128 13.64 -4.57 -8.08
N VAL A 129 12.78 -4.32 -9.08
CA VAL A 129 13.18 -4.08 -10.46
C VAL A 129 13.10 -2.58 -10.74
N GLU A 130 13.95 -2.05 -11.64
CA GLU A 130 13.77 -0.67 -12.07
C GLU A 130 12.43 -0.55 -12.84
N PRO A 131 11.50 0.31 -12.39
CA PRO A 131 10.20 0.48 -13.01
C PRO A 131 10.34 1.00 -14.43
N LYS A 132 9.44 0.56 -15.32
CA LYS A 132 9.27 1.14 -16.65
C LYS A 132 8.46 2.44 -16.56
N PRO A 133 8.73 3.43 -17.42
CA PRO A 133 7.88 4.61 -17.52
C PRO A 133 6.49 4.24 -18.07
N VAL A 134 5.46 4.93 -17.58
CA VAL A 134 4.11 4.88 -18.15
C VAL A 134 3.98 5.98 -19.22
N PRO A 135 3.48 5.69 -20.44
CA PRO A 135 3.20 6.73 -21.43
C PRO A 135 2.23 7.80 -20.89
N GLU A 136 2.55 9.08 -21.08
CA GLU A 136 1.77 10.21 -20.57
C GLU A 136 0.30 10.16 -20.99
N GLU A 137 0.02 9.68 -22.21
CA GLU A 137 -1.34 9.55 -22.74
C GLU A 137 -2.21 8.49 -22.04
N ARG A 138 -1.62 7.66 -21.18
CA ARG A 138 -2.30 6.64 -20.38
C ARG A 138 -2.33 6.94 -18.89
N LEU A 139 -1.78 8.10 -18.50
CA LEU A 139 -1.88 8.55 -17.11
C LEU A 139 -3.16 9.37 -16.95
N VAL A 140 -3.99 8.97 -16.01
CA VAL A 140 -5.22 9.66 -15.64
C VAL A 140 -5.07 10.17 -14.22
N GLU A 141 -5.18 11.49 -14.04
CA GLU A 141 -5.10 12.11 -12.73
C GLU A 141 -6.41 11.92 -11.96
N ILE A 142 -6.31 11.59 -10.67
CA ILE A 142 -7.44 11.44 -9.74
C ILE A 142 -7.25 12.33 -8.50
N GLU A 143 -8.32 12.97 -8.05
CA GLU A 143 -8.36 13.85 -6.88
C GLU A 143 -9.40 13.37 -5.86
N ASP A 144 -9.37 13.93 -4.64
CA ASP A 144 -10.38 13.66 -3.62
C ASP A 144 -11.83 13.86 -4.13
N GLY A 145 -12.68 12.86 -3.90
CA GLY A 145 -14.08 12.87 -4.32
C GLY A 145 -14.34 12.46 -5.77
N ASP A 146 -13.32 12.12 -6.55
CA ASP A 146 -13.49 11.46 -7.84
C ASP A 146 -14.02 10.02 -7.67
N ALA A 147 -14.56 9.47 -8.76
CA ALA A 147 -14.98 8.08 -8.83
C ALA A 147 -14.56 7.46 -10.16
N ILE A 148 -13.89 6.31 -10.11
CA ILE A 148 -13.55 5.51 -11.29
C ILE A 148 -14.71 4.53 -11.52
N ASP A 149 -15.53 4.83 -12.52
CA ASP A 149 -16.68 4.00 -12.92
C ASP A 149 -16.21 2.67 -13.52
N LEU A 150 -16.56 1.54 -12.93
CA LEU A 150 -16.20 0.20 -13.42
C LEU A 150 -17.38 -0.55 -14.08
N GLY A 151 -18.60 -0.03 -13.93
CA GLY A 151 -19.84 -0.72 -14.31
C GLY A 151 -20.81 -0.80 -13.14
N ASP A 152 -20.98 -2.01 -12.58
CA ASP A 152 -21.75 -2.21 -11.36
C ASP A 152 -21.00 -1.76 -10.10
N HIS A 153 -19.66 -1.65 -10.18
CA HIS A 153 -18.74 -1.12 -9.17
C HIS A 153 -18.26 0.29 -9.53
N GLU A 154 -17.82 1.03 -8.50
CA GLU A 154 -17.07 2.27 -8.67
C GLU A 154 -15.95 2.33 -7.61
N LEU A 155 -14.78 2.86 -7.97
CA LEU A 155 -13.71 3.15 -7.01
C LEU A 155 -13.79 4.62 -6.62
N ARG A 156 -14.39 4.93 -5.47
CA ARG A 156 -14.47 6.30 -4.94
C ARG A 156 -13.14 6.67 -4.30
N VAL A 157 -12.59 7.79 -4.71
CA VAL A 157 -11.26 8.26 -4.31
C VAL A 157 -11.39 9.14 -3.07
N HIS A 158 -10.63 8.81 -2.02
CA HIS A 158 -10.46 9.67 -0.85
C HIS A 158 -8.98 9.95 -0.65
N GLU A 159 -8.61 11.22 -0.53
CA GLU A 159 -7.23 11.58 -0.17
C GLU A 159 -6.93 11.19 1.28
N THR A 160 -5.81 10.49 1.48
CA THR A 160 -5.31 10.09 2.80
C THR A 160 -3.82 10.41 2.92
N PRO A 161 -3.45 11.70 3.03
CA PRO A 161 -2.10 12.18 2.76
C PRO A 161 -1.10 11.97 3.91
N GLY A 162 -1.47 11.26 4.98
CA GLY A 162 -0.66 11.10 6.19
C GLY A 162 0.60 10.26 6.01
N HIS A 163 0.47 9.09 5.37
CA HIS A 163 1.62 8.22 5.04
C HIS A 163 2.51 8.86 3.97
N ALA A 164 1.87 9.38 2.93
CA ALA A 164 2.51 10.13 1.87
C ALA A 164 1.52 11.14 1.27
N PRO A 165 1.96 12.34 0.84
CA PRO A 165 1.09 13.42 0.37
C PRO A 165 0.35 13.11 -0.93
N HIS A 166 0.69 12.01 -1.59
CA HIS A 166 0.12 11.54 -2.83
C HIS A 166 -0.63 10.21 -2.65
N GLN A 167 -0.98 9.85 -1.41
CA GLN A 167 -1.72 8.65 -1.11
C GLN A 167 -3.22 8.91 -1.15
N VAL A 168 -3.92 8.03 -1.85
CA VAL A 168 -5.37 7.89 -1.83
C VAL A 168 -5.74 6.48 -1.38
N ILE A 169 -6.94 6.34 -0.85
CA ILE A 169 -7.63 5.06 -0.70
C ILE A 169 -8.77 4.98 -1.73
N PHE A 170 -9.19 3.76 -2.03
CA PHE A 170 -10.33 3.51 -2.90
C PHE A 170 -11.43 2.80 -2.11
N GLU A 171 -12.61 3.40 -2.02
CA GLU A 171 -13.82 2.75 -1.51
C GLU A 171 -14.55 2.09 -2.68
N ASP A 172 -14.87 0.80 -2.54
CA ASP A 172 -15.81 0.06 -3.40
C ASP A 172 -17.10 -0.19 -2.60
N PRO A 173 -18.15 0.63 -2.80
CA PRO A 173 -19.41 0.51 -2.06
C PRO A 173 -20.19 -0.76 -2.38
N ALA A 174 -20.00 -1.36 -3.56
CA ALA A 174 -20.72 -2.57 -3.96
C ALA A 174 -20.19 -3.79 -3.22
N ASN A 175 -18.89 -3.79 -2.90
CA ASN A 175 -18.26 -4.80 -2.06
C ASN A 175 -18.19 -4.42 -0.58
N ASP A 176 -18.69 -3.26 -0.16
CA ASP A 176 -18.55 -2.74 1.22
C ASP A 176 -17.09 -2.86 1.72
N ALA A 177 -16.16 -2.48 0.83
CA ALA A 177 -14.74 -2.69 1.01
C ALA A 177 -13.95 -1.40 0.74
N VAL A 178 -12.83 -1.25 1.43
CA VAL A 178 -11.89 -0.15 1.18
C VAL A 178 -10.49 -0.70 0.97
N PHE A 179 -9.88 -0.33 -0.16
CA PHE A 179 -8.46 -0.54 -0.42
C PHE A 179 -7.66 0.52 0.34
N THR A 180 -7.14 0.13 1.50
CA THR A 180 -6.62 1.07 2.50
C THR A 180 -5.22 1.56 2.20
N ALA A 181 -4.51 0.93 1.24
CA ALA A 181 -3.07 1.10 1.08
C ALA A 181 -2.38 0.98 2.46
N ASP A 182 -1.58 1.99 2.81
CA ASP A 182 -0.90 2.11 4.10
C ASP A 182 -1.61 3.09 5.07
N ALA A 183 -2.77 3.63 4.70
CA ALA A 183 -3.57 4.52 5.57
C ALA A 183 -4.12 3.83 6.82
N ALA A 184 -4.16 2.49 6.83
CA ALA A 184 -4.60 1.67 7.96
C ALA A 184 -3.48 0.82 8.59
N GLY A 185 -2.23 1.02 8.16
CA GLY A 185 -1.06 0.26 8.62
C GLY A 185 -0.86 -1.07 7.89
N ILE A 186 -0.05 -1.96 8.48
CA ILE A 186 0.16 -3.33 8.00
C ILE A 186 -0.56 -4.32 8.91
N TRP A 187 -1.59 -4.99 8.40
CA TRP A 187 -2.25 -6.09 9.11
C TRP A 187 -1.41 -7.36 9.03
N VAL A 188 -1.16 -8.02 10.18
CA VAL A 188 -0.41 -9.28 10.24
C VAL A 188 -1.35 -10.38 10.75
N PRO A 189 -2.05 -11.10 9.85
CA PRO A 189 -3.08 -12.06 10.23
C PRO A 189 -2.60 -13.17 11.18
N GLU A 190 -1.36 -13.64 11.01
CA GLU A 190 -0.80 -14.72 11.84
C GLU A 190 -0.60 -14.34 13.31
N ARG A 191 -0.53 -13.03 13.59
CA ARG A 191 -0.40 -12.47 14.93
C ARG A 191 -1.66 -11.78 15.43
N GLU A 192 -2.65 -11.58 14.56
CA GLU A 192 -3.83 -10.76 14.81
C GLU A 192 -3.45 -9.34 15.27
N GLU A 193 -2.37 -8.78 14.69
CA GLU A 193 -1.78 -7.50 15.08
C GLU A 193 -1.75 -6.53 13.89
N ILE A 194 -1.94 -5.24 14.17
CA ILE A 194 -1.68 -4.16 13.23
C ILE A 194 -0.32 -3.55 13.54
N ARG A 195 0.44 -3.20 12.49
CA ARG A 195 1.75 -2.54 12.58
C ARG A 195 1.71 -1.17 11.94
N GLU A 196 2.54 -0.29 12.47
CA GLU A 196 2.71 1.08 12.03
C GLU A 196 3.25 1.17 10.60
N THR A 197 2.89 2.25 9.90
CA THR A 197 3.54 2.70 8.67
C THR A 197 3.92 4.17 8.84
N SER A 198 5.21 4.45 8.84
CA SER A 198 5.77 5.78 9.03
C SER A 198 7.02 5.99 8.18
N PRO A 199 6.94 5.88 6.84
CA PRO A 199 8.10 5.95 5.97
C PRO A 199 8.69 7.37 5.91
N PRO A 200 10.01 7.50 5.66
CA PRO A 200 10.61 8.78 5.35
C PRO A 200 10.23 9.23 3.93
N SER A 201 10.17 10.52 3.61
CA SER A 201 10.39 11.70 4.46
C SER A 201 9.11 12.47 4.74
N ASN A 202 7.95 11.92 4.36
CA ASN A 202 6.69 12.66 4.30
C ASN A 202 5.66 12.21 5.32
N PHE A 203 5.96 11.18 6.13
CA PHE A 203 5.09 10.75 7.22
C PHE A 203 4.68 11.92 8.11
N HIS A 204 3.40 11.99 8.46
CA HIS A 204 2.85 13.03 9.31
C HIS A 204 1.75 12.47 10.23
N LEU A 205 2.06 12.32 11.53
CA LEU A 205 1.18 11.66 12.49
C LEU A 205 -0.24 12.24 12.52
N GLU A 206 -0.38 13.57 12.65
CA GLU A 206 -1.70 14.19 12.75
C GLU A 206 -2.56 13.92 11.52
N ARG A 207 -1.95 13.90 10.33
CA ARG A 207 -2.64 13.56 9.09
C ARG A 207 -2.99 12.08 9.02
N CYS A 208 -2.09 11.19 9.45
CA CYS A 208 -2.44 9.77 9.56
C CYS A 208 -3.65 9.54 10.48
N LEU A 209 -3.76 10.30 11.58
CA LEU A 209 -4.92 10.23 12.46
C LEU A 209 -6.18 10.81 11.80
N GLU A 210 -6.06 11.84 10.97
CA GLU A 210 -7.17 12.34 10.13
C GLU A 210 -7.59 11.31 9.08
N ASP A 211 -6.64 10.61 8.45
CA ASP A 211 -6.89 9.53 7.48
C ASP A 211 -7.67 8.37 8.12
N VAL A 212 -7.35 8.05 9.39
CA VAL A 212 -8.08 7.05 10.17
C VAL A 212 -9.54 7.48 10.39
N GLU A 213 -9.79 8.76 10.65
CA GLU A 213 -11.16 9.27 10.78
C GLU A 213 -11.92 9.22 9.45
N THR A 214 -11.25 9.43 8.32
CA THR A 214 -11.83 9.22 6.98
C THR A 214 -12.26 7.76 6.80
N LEU A 215 -11.39 6.79 7.12
CA LEU A 215 -11.70 5.36 7.06
C LEU A 215 -12.87 4.97 7.97
N LYS A 216 -12.93 5.52 9.19
CA LYS A 216 -14.04 5.29 10.13
C LYS A 216 -15.36 5.85 9.61
N ALA A 217 -15.32 6.96 8.88
CA ALA A 217 -16.52 7.58 8.32
C ALA A 217 -17.10 6.79 7.13
N ILE A 218 -16.27 6.01 6.43
CA ILE A 218 -16.72 5.08 5.39
C ILE A 218 -17.46 3.89 6.01
N ASP A 219 -17.04 3.43 7.19
CA ASP A 219 -17.65 2.30 7.93
C ASP A 219 -17.70 0.99 7.12
N PRO A 220 -16.55 0.50 6.58
CA PRO A 220 -16.56 -0.66 5.68
C PRO A 220 -16.59 -1.99 6.42
N ASP A 221 -17.22 -3.00 5.80
CA ASP A 221 -17.19 -4.39 6.27
C ASP A 221 -15.80 -5.05 6.07
N VAL A 222 -15.03 -4.62 5.07
CA VAL A 222 -13.70 -5.17 4.75
C VAL A 222 -12.65 -4.09 4.51
N LEU A 223 -11.51 -4.25 5.20
CA LEU A 223 -10.30 -3.48 4.94
C LEU A 223 -9.34 -4.30 4.07
N CYS A 224 -9.12 -3.85 2.84
CA CYS A 224 -8.23 -4.46 1.86
C CYS A 224 -6.83 -3.84 1.95
N TYR A 225 -5.96 -4.45 2.76
CA TYR A 225 -4.57 -4.02 2.94
C TYR A 225 -3.69 -4.39 1.76
N ALA A 226 -2.76 -3.52 1.37
CA ALA A 226 -1.72 -3.84 0.38
C ALA A 226 -0.75 -4.92 0.87
N HIS A 227 -0.69 -5.13 2.19
CA HIS A 227 0.17 -6.12 2.82
C HIS A 227 -0.66 -7.16 3.59
N PHE A 228 -0.45 -8.45 3.28
CA PHE A 228 -1.15 -9.61 3.87
C PHE A 228 -2.64 -9.78 3.57
N GLY A 229 -3.19 -8.97 2.68
CA GLY A 229 -4.54 -9.15 2.16
C GLY A 229 -5.63 -8.61 3.08
N PRO A 230 -6.90 -9.01 2.85
CA PRO A 230 -8.03 -8.37 3.49
C PRO A 230 -8.19 -8.77 4.97
N ARG A 231 -8.77 -7.85 5.75
CA ARG A 231 -9.31 -8.08 7.09
C ARG A 231 -10.81 -7.83 7.08
N TYR A 232 -11.58 -8.87 7.37
CA TYR A 232 -13.03 -8.77 7.56
C TYR A 232 -13.30 -8.19 8.94
N VAL A 233 -13.80 -6.96 8.99
CA VAL A 233 -14.00 -6.20 10.24
C VAL A 233 -15.48 -6.09 10.60
N GLY A 234 -16.39 -6.00 9.63
CA GLY A 234 -17.82 -5.83 9.90
C GLY A 234 -18.10 -4.68 10.88
N ASP A 235 -19.00 -4.92 11.83
CA ASP A 235 -19.33 -4.00 12.93
C ASP A 235 -18.12 -3.57 13.81
N ASP A 236 -16.95 -4.22 13.69
CA ASP A 236 -15.74 -3.90 14.45
C ASP A 236 -14.80 -2.91 13.71
N ALA A 237 -15.18 -2.37 12.55
CA ALA A 237 -14.37 -1.45 11.74
C ALA A 237 -13.78 -0.28 12.54
N GLU A 238 -14.62 0.44 13.31
CA GLU A 238 -14.19 1.55 14.15
C GLU A 238 -13.13 1.12 15.18
N SER A 239 -13.32 -0.05 15.81
CA SER A 239 -12.37 -0.56 16.82
C SER A 239 -11.06 -1.02 16.20
N ALA A 240 -11.10 -1.61 15.00
CA ALA A 240 -9.90 -2.01 14.27
C ALA A 240 -9.05 -0.80 13.86
N LEU A 241 -9.70 0.28 13.40
CA LEU A 241 -9.06 1.53 13.01
C LEU A 241 -8.54 2.33 14.22
N GLU A 242 -9.26 2.33 15.34
CA GLU A 242 -8.79 2.91 16.60
C GLU A 242 -7.54 2.20 17.14
N ALA A 243 -7.47 0.87 16.97
CA ALA A 243 -6.28 0.11 17.34
C ALA A 243 -5.06 0.54 16.51
N TYR A 244 -5.24 0.83 15.22
CA TYR A 244 -4.16 1.37 14.38
C TYR A 244 -3.73 2.77 14.83
N ALA A 245 -4.68 3.67 15.07
CA ALA A 245 -4.37 5.02 15.59
C ALA A 245 -3.58 4.95 16.91
N THR A 246 -3.95 4.03 17.81
CA THR A 246 -3.21 3.79 19.06
C THR A 246 -1.79 3.30 18.80
N VAL A 247 -1.61 2.33 17.89
CA VAL A 247 -0.28 1.82 17.52
C VAL A 247 0.61 2.94 16.95
N LEU A 248 0.07 3.79 16.07
CA LEU A 248 0.80 4.93 15.53
C LEU A 248 1.23 5.94 16.60
N ASP A 249 0.32 6.33 17.51
CA ASP A 249 0.62 7.31 18.57
C ASP A 249 1.67 6.76 19.54
N GLU A 250 1.51 5.51 19.98
CA GLU A 250 2.48 4.83 20.84
C GLU A 250 3.84 4.69 20.16
N TRP A 251 3.87 4.30 18.88
CA TRP A 251 5.10 4.20 18.10
C TRP A 251 5.87 5.53 18.03
N VAL A 252 5.18 6.62 17.69
CA VAL A 252 5.79 7.95 17.61
C VAL A 252 6.29 8.39 18.99
N GLY A 253 5.50 8.17 20.05
CA GLY A 253 5.89 8.48 21.42
C GLY A 253 7.11 7.70 21.90
N ASP A 254 7.22 6.42 21.52
CA ASP A 254 8.37 5.57 21.83
C ASP A 254 9.64 6.06 21.12
N VAL A 255 9.55 6.40 19.83
CA VAL A 255 10.68 6.95 19.07
C VAL A 255 11.11 8.30 19.64
N GLU A 256 10.17 9.20 19.95
CA GLU A 256 10.45 10.49 20.59
C GLU A 256 11.17 10.31 21.93
N THR A 257 10.67 9.42 22.79
CA THR A 257 11.29 9.10 24.08
C THR A 257 12.72 8.60 23.89
N LYS A 258 12.95 7.71 22.92
CA LYS A 258 14.31 7.19 22.65
C LYS A 258 15.23 8.25 22.07
N ARG A 259 14.71 9.20 21.29
CA ARG A 259 15.47 10.34 20.79
C ARG A 259 15.97 11.24 21.92
N GLU A 260 15.21 11.39 23.01
CA GLU A 260 15.65 12.13 24.20
C GLU A 260 16.70 11.37 25.03
N GLU A 261 16.62 10.04 25.06
CA GLU A 261 17.49 9.18 25.89
C GLU A 261 18.85 8.89 25.24
N LEU A 262 18.90 8.83 23.90
CA LEU A 262 20.05 8.35 23.14
C LEU A 262 20.86 9.51 22.56
N GLU A 263 22.11 9.20 22.17
CA GLU A 263 23.13 10.18 21.83
C GLU A 263 22.97 10.83 20.45
N ASN A 264 22.29 10.16 19.52
CA ASN A 264 22.00 10.63 18.17
C ASN A 264 20.93 9.74 17.50
N ASP A 265 20.42 10.22 16.37
CA ASP A 265 19.38 9.54 15.58
C ASP A 265 19.81 8.15 15.07
N ASP A 266 21.10 7.94 14.73
CA ASP A 266 21.60 6.61 14.34
C ASP A 266 21.44 5.59 15.49
N ALA A 267 21.71 6.00 16.72
CA ALA A 267 21.53 5.15 17.90
C ALA A 267 20.04 4.83 18.17
N VAL A 268 19.14 5.76 17.84
CA VAL A 268 17.69 5.51 17.90
C VAL A 268 17.29 4.47 16.86
N VAL A 269 17.72 4.63 15.61
CA VAL A 269 17.47 3.67 14.53
C VAL A 269 17.98 2.28 14.91
N ASP A 270 19.23 2.17 15.38
CA ASP A 270 19.83 0.91 15.81
C ASP A 270 19.08 0.27 16.99
N HIS A 271 18.51 1.08 17.89
CA HIS A 271 17.74 0.60 19.04
C HIS A 271 16.52 -0.23 18.61
N PHE A 272 15.72 0.31 17.70
CA PHE A 272 14.50 -0.34 17.21
C PHE A 272 14.82 -1.45 16.20
N ALA A 273 15.75 -1.21 15.27
CA ALA A 273 16.14 -2.19 14.26
C ALA A 273 16.65 -3.51 14.88
N SER A 274 17.43 -3.42 15.97
CA SER A 274 17.96 -4.61 16.67
C SER A 274 16.95 -5.32 17.58
N ARG A 275 15.77 -4.75 17.79
CA ARG A 275 14.71 -5.25 18.68
C ARG A 275 13.42 -5.62 17.95
N SER A 276 13.40 -5.49 16.62
CA SER A 276 12.23 -5.87 15.82
C SER A 276 11.83 -7.30 16.10
N ASP A 277 10.60 -7.48 16.58
CA ASP A 277 10.01 -8.76 16.99
C ASP A 277 9.36 -9.50 15.81
N LEU A 278 9.43 -8.93 14.60
CA LEU A 278 8.85 -9.46 13.38
C LEU A 278 9.81 -10.38 12.61
N GLY A 279 10.91 -10.81 13.23
CA GLY A 279 11.86 -11.74 12.63
C GLY A 279 11.22 -13.06 12.18
N ASP A 280 10.19 -13.54 12.89
CA ASP A 280 9.46 -14.76 12.50
C ASP A 280 8.52 -14.54 11.31
N ALA A 281 8.04 -13.30 11.08
CA ALA A 281 7.13 -12.97 9.99
C ALA A 281 7.89 -12.54 8.72
N TRP A 282 8.96 -11.78 8.87
CA TRP A 282 9.67 -11.11 7.76
C TRP A 282 11.14 -11.54 7.62
N GLY A 283 11.66 -12.36 8.53
CA GLY A 283 13.09 -12.63 8.66
C GLY A 283 13.81 -11.49 9.40
N GLU A 284 14.80 -11.84 10.25
CA GLU A 284 15.47 -10.88 11.14
C GLU A 284 16.02 -9.64 10.41
N HIS A 285 16.60 -9.84 9.22
CA HIS A 285 17.21 -8.75 8.45
C HIS A 285 16.17 -7.76 7.92
N LYS A 286 15.08 -8.24 7.29
CA LYS A 286 14.01 -7.38 6.78
C LYS A 286 13.25 -6.72 7.92
N ALA A 287 12.95 -7.47 8.99
CA ALA A 287 12.29 -6.93 10.18
C ALA A 287 13.06 -5.75 10.80
N GLY A 288 14.40 -5.84 10.83
CA GLY A 288 15.25 -4.73 11.27
C GLY A 288 15.32 -3.58 10.25
N ALA A 289 15.37 -3.88 8.95
CA ALA A 289 15.39 -2.86 7.89
C ALA A 289 14.09 -2.04 7.85
N GLU A 290 12.95 -2.71 8.00
CA GLU A 290 11.62 -2.09 8.04
C GLU A 290 11.48 -1.18 9.27
N ALA A 291 11.85 -1.68 10.45
CA ALA A 291 11.86 -0.86 11.66
C ALA A 291 12.78 0.36 11.51
N ALA A 292 13.96 0.18 10.92
CA ALA A 292 14.89 1.28 10.66
C ALA A 292 14.31 2.34 9.70
N MET A 293 13.55 1.92 8.69
CA MET A 293 12.87 2.84 7.77
C MET A 293 11.80 3.63 8.51
N ASN A 294 10.91 2.96 9.23
CA ASN A 294 9.80 3.60 9.94
C ASN A 294 10.30 4.58 11.01
N VAL A 295 11.36 4.25 11.75
CA VAL A 295 11.98 5.19 12.71
C VAL A 295 12.50 6.45 12.02
N ARG A 296 13.12 6.33 10.84
CA ARG A 296 13.62 7.50 10.09
C ARG A 296 12.50 8.43 9.66
N GLY A 297 11.33 7.90 9.31
CA GLY A 297 10.17 8.74 8.99
C GLY A 297 9.68 9.51 10.22
N VAL A 298 9.57 8.85 11.38
CA VAL A 298 9.21 9.54 12.64
C VAL A 298 10.24 10.61 13.02
N LEU A 299 11.54 10.32 12.93
CA LEU A 299 12.59 11.31 13.21
C LEU A 299 12.49 12.53 12.29
N GLY A 300 12.23 12.29 11.00
CA GLY A 300 11.98 13.36 10.02
C GLY A 300 10.75 14.19 10.36
N TYR A 301 9.65 13.54 10.76
CA TYR A 301 8.44 14.21 11.26
C TYR A 301 8.74 15.07 12.50
N LEU A 302 9.45 14.54 13.50
CA LEU A 302 9.79 15.26 14.73
C LEU A 302 10.67 16.50 14.48
N ASP A 303 11.47 16.52 13.41
CA ASP A 303 12.26 17.69 13.02
C ASP A 303 11.42 18.86 12.48
N HIS A 304 10.22 18.57 12.00
CA HIS A 304 9.32 19.53 11.35
C HIS A 304 8.02 19.76 12.15
N ARG A 305 7.86 19.08 13.29
CA ARG A 305 6.73 19.28 14.21
C ARG A 305 6.89 20.64 14.90
N ASP A 306 5.99 21.57 14.58
CA ASP A 306 5.94 22.95 15.13
C ASP A 306 5.77 23.00 16.66
#